data_AF-A0A258TWW1-F1
#
_entry.id   AF-A0A258TWW1-F1
#
_cell.length_a   1.000
_cell.length_b   1.000
_cell.length_c   1.000
_cell.angle_alpha   90.00
_cell.angle_beta   90.00
_cell.angle_gamma   90.00
#
_symmetry.space_group_name_H-M   'P 1'
#
loop_
_entity.id
_entity.type
_entity.pdbx_description
1 polymer ?
#
loop_
_entity_poly.entity_id
_entity_poly.type
_entity_poly.pdbx_seq_one_letter_code
_entity_poly.pdbx_strand_id
1 'polypeptide(L)'
;MVEDTSNGTENITVDPWAVPPIDWDKWSKRGIVRLWQAAALFCSVPPESIGFQFDSEILDPIFGKMPAKVSELIDLAKAAIASRALRVKTLDDSATENSEVDMTEFASWACDFGKKVPPEFPRGEAKSEPAPETPLGERERTTLLILIAALAKEARIDVTKHSKAAGLIEDLTQQLGTRVAARTIEDHLKRIPQAINKKSA
;
A
#
# COMPACT_ATOMS: atom_id res chain seq x y z
N MET A 1 27.83 -26.64 62.74
CA MET A 1 27.74 -27.32 61.44
C MET A 1 27.38 -26.26 60.44
N VAL A 2 28.31 -25.94 59.55
CA VAL A 2 28.23 -24.85 58.57
C VAL A 2 27.59 -25.43 57.31
N GLU A 3 26.53 -24.80 56.82
CA GLU A 3 25.90 -25.16 55.55
C GLU A 3 26.66 -24.48 54.41
N ASP A 4 27.33 -25.28 53.58
CA ASP A 4 27.94 -24.83 52.33
C ASP A 4 26.89 -24.81 51.21
N THR A 5 26.36 -23.62 50.90
CA THR A 5 25.63 -23.38 49.65
C THR A 5 26.64 -22.98 48.56
N SER A 6 27.09 -23.96 47.78
CA SER A 6 27.82 -23.73 46.53
C SER A 6 26.85 -23.18 45.47
N ASN A 7 26.96 -21.88 45.20
CA ASN A 7 26.34 -21.24 44.03
C ASN A 7 27.09 -21.69 42.76
N GLY A 8 26.45 -22.51 41.94
CA GLY A 8 26.91 -22.81 40.59
C GLY A 8 26.67 -21.60 39.69
N THR A 9 27.75 -20.94 39.27
CA THR A 9 27.74 -19.96 38.18
C THR A 9 27.70 -20.71 36.85
N GLU A 10 26.51 -20.91 36.31
CA GLU A 10 26.34 -21.37 34.92
C GLU A 10 26.82 -20.27 33.97
N ASN A 11 27.89 -20.56 33.22
CA ASN A 11 28.37 -19.69 32.15
C ASN A 11 27.35 -19.70 31.00
N ILE A 12 26.62 -18.61 30.83
CA ILE A 12 25.73 -18.39 29.69
C ILE A 12 26.60 -18.16 28.47
N THR A 13 26.74 -19.17 27.62
CA THR A 13 27.35 -19.06 26.29
C THR A 13 26.45 -18.18 25.44
N VAL A 14 26.74 -16.87 25.39
CA VAL A 14 26.03 -15.92 24.51
C VAL A 14 26.47 -16.24 23.09
N ASP A 15 25.58 -16.83 22.30
CA ASP A 15 25.82 -17.04 20.88
C ASP A 15 25.98 -15.66 20.21
N PRO A 16 27.18 -15.32 19.69
CA PRO A 16 27.44 -14.02 19.10
C PRO A 16 26.64 -13.77 17.80
N TRP A 17 25.96 -14.78 17.27
CA TRP A 17 25.09 -14.68 16.10
C TRP A 17 23.59 -14.75 16.44
N ALA A 18 23.24 -14.83 17.73
CA ALA A 18 21.86 -14.75 18.15
C ALA A 18 21.30 -13.37 17.79
N VAL A 19 20.38 -13.35 16.82
CA VAL A 19 19.65 -12.15 16.44
C VAL A 19 18.88 -11.67 17.69
N PRO A 20 19.14 -10.44 18.17
CA PRO A 20 18.46 -9.96 19.37
C PRO A 20 16.94 -9.93 19.12
N PRO A 21 16.12 -10.27 20.12
CA PRO A 21 14.68 -10.19 19.99
C PRO A 21 14.25 -8.76 19.68
N ILE A 22 13.20 -8.62 18.87
CA ILE A 22 12.64 -7.32 18.51
C ILE A 22 11.97 -6.72 19.74
N ASP A 23 12.37 -5.51 20.13
CA ASP A 23 11.73 -4.74 21.21
C ASP A 23 10.43 -4.09 20.70
N TRP A 24 9.35 -4.85 20.69
CA TRP A 24 8.04 -4.38 20.22
C TRP A 24 7.45 -3.25 21.07
N ASP A 25 7.82 -3.11 22.35
CA ASP A 25 7.35 -2.01 23.20
C ASP A 25 7.92 -0.67 22.71
N LYS A 26 9.20 -0.66 22.33
CA LYS A 26 9.84 0.51 21.69
C LYS A 26 9.17 0.88 20.37
N TRP A 27 8.86 -0.10 19.52
CA TRP A 27 8.32 0.17 18.18
C TRP A 27 6.84 0.53 18.19
N SER A 28 6.03 -0.10 19.05
CA SER A 28 4.61 0.21 19.19
C SER A 28 4.36 1.64 19.67
N LYS A 29 5.24 2.21 20.51
CA LYS A 29 5.15 3.59 20.99
C LYS A 29 5.46 4.65 19.93
N ARG A 30 6.22 4.31 18.88
CA ARG A 30 6.63 5.28 17.86
C ARG A 30 5.52 5.62 16.87
N GLY A 31 4.68 4.65 16.50
CA GLY A 31 3.56 4.79 15.56
C GLY A 31 3.97 5.07 14.09
N ILE A 32 4.92 5.98 13.89
CA ILE A 32 5.50 6.38 12.60
C ILE A 32 6.95 5.89 12.56
N VAL A 33 7.32 5.22 11.47
CA VAL A 33 8.66 4.68 11.23
C VAL A 33 9.06 4.86 9.78
N ARG A 34 10.34 4.69 9.45
CA ARG A 34 10.77 4.68 8.03
C ARG A 34 10.21 3.45 7.32
N LEU A 35 9.97 3.57 6.01
CA LEU A 35 9.39 2.49 5.20
C LEU A 35 10.20 1.19 5.31
N TRP A 36 11.53 1.27 5.23
CA TRP A 36 12.38 0.08 5.38
C TRP A 36 12.28 -0.56 6.77
N GLN A 37 12.08 0.25 7.83
CA GLN A 37 11.90 -0.25 9.20
C GLN A 37 10.57 -0.98 9.35
N ALA A 38 9.50 -0.42 8.78
CA ALA A 38 8.19 -1.08 8.75
C ALA A 38 8.28 -2.44 8.03
N ALA A 39 8.95 -2.48 6.88
CA ALA A 39 9.13 -3.72 6.11
C ALA A 39 10.00 -4.76 6.85
N ALA A 40 11.07 -4.32 7.52
CA ALA A 40 11.92 -5.17 8.34
C ALA A 40 11.14 -5.79 9.51
N LEU A 41 10.44 -4.97 10.29
CA LEU A 41 9.59 -5.40 11.40
C LEU A 41 8.50 -6.37 10.92
N PHE A 42 7.89 -6.09 9.77
CA PHE A 42 6.87 -6.96 9.17
C PHE A 42 7.43 -8.33 8.81
N CYS A 43 8.68 -8.39 8.37
CA CYS A 43 9.39 -9.63 8.09
C CYS A 43 10.00 -10.30 9.34
N SER A 44 9.71 -9.79 10.54
CA SER A 44 10.31 -10.24 11.81
C SER A 44 11.84 -10.13 11.82
N VAL A 45 12.38 -9.09 11.14
CA VAL A 45 13.81 -8.77 11.13
C VAL A 45 14.01 -7.51 11.99
N PRO A 46 14.88 -7.55 13.03
CA PRO A 46 15.16 -6.36 13.82
C PRO A 46 15.80 -5.29 12.95
N PRO A 47 15.27 -4.06 12.88
CA PRO A 47 15.88 -2.99 12.11
C PRO A 47 17.34 -2.73 12.49
N GLU A 48 17.69 -2.92 13.77
CA GLU A 48 19.06 -2.78 14.30
C GLU A 48 20.03 -3.85 13.77
N SER A 49 19.52 -5.02 13.37
CA SER A 49 20.33 -6.07 12.74
C SER A 49 20.69 -5.74 11.30
N ILE A 50 19.92 -4.86 10.67
CA ILE A 50 20.16 -4.38 9.32
C ILE A 50 21.02 -3.13 9.47
N GLY A 51 22.34 -3.28 9.37
CA GLY A 51 23.34 -2.23 9.55
C GLY A 51 23.31 -1.13 8.48
N PHE A 52 22.12 -0.62 8.13
CA PHE A 52 21.92 0.44 7.15
C PHE A 52 22.16 1.81 7.78
N GLN A 53 23.34 2.37 7.53
CA GLN A 53 23.50 3.82 7.50
C GLN A 53 23.10 4.30 6.10
N PHE A 54 21.86 4.77 5.95
CA PHE A 54 21.40 5.39 4.70
C PHE A 54 21.97 6.81 4.47
N ASP A 55 22.73 7.35 5.43
CA ASP A 55 23.29 8.71 5.35
C ASP A 55 24.58 8.80 4.52
N SER A 56 25.00 7.70 3.90
CA SER A 56 26.23 7.61 3.12
C SER A 56 25.89 7.21 1.68
N GLU A 57 26.25 8.06 0.71
CA GLU A 57 26.22 7.79 -0.74
C GLU A 57 27.11 6.60 -1.17
N ILE A 58 27.66 5.85 -0.21
CA ILE A 58 28.44 4.64 -0.40
C ILE A 58 27.72 3.53 0.35
N LEU A 59 27.07 2.64 -0.40
CA LEU A 59 26.70 1.31 0.08
C LEU A 59 28.00 0.58 0.40
N ASP A 60 28.46 0.65 1.66
CA ASP A 60 29.60 -0.16 2.08
C ASP A 60 29.18 -1.64 2.00
N PRO A 61 29.84 -2.46 1.15
CA PRO A 61 29.42 -3.84 0.85
C PRO A 61 29.66 -4.83 2.01
N ILE A 62 30.08 -4.33 3.17
CA ILE A 62 30.51 -5.11 4.33
C ILE A 62 29.32 -5.43 5.25
N PHE A 63 28.26 -4.62 5.24
CA PHE A 63 27.04 -4.90 6.01
C PHE A 63 26.00 -5.61 5.13
N GLY A 64 25.56 -6.77 5.61
CA GLY A 64 24.90 -7.82 4.83
C GLY A 64 23.75 -7.33 3.95
N LYS A 65 23.75 -7.83 2.71
CA LYS A 65 22.66 -7.72 1.74
C LYS A 65 21.31 -7.83 2.45
N MET A 66 20.46 -6.82 2.30
CA MET A 66 19.11 -6.81 2.85
C MET A 66 18.42 -8.15 2.52
N PRO A 67 17.76 -8.80 3.50
CA PRO A 67 17.08 -10.06 3.23
C PRO A 67 16.12 -9.90 2.05
N ALA A 68 16.13 -10.86 1.12
CA ALA A 68 15.36 -10.76 -0.12
C ALA A 68 13.88 -10.44 0.14
N LYS A 69 13.29 -11.04 1.18
CA LYS A 69 11.90 -10.79 1.61
C LYS A 69 11.63 -9.33 1.98
N VAL A 70 12.60 -8.67 2.63
CA VAL A 70 12.46 -7.26 3.02
C VAL A 70 12.58 -6.36 1.79
N SER A 71 13.54 -6.64 0.90
CA SER A 71 13.70 -5.91 -0.37
C SER A 71 12.44 -5.98 -1.24
N GLU A 72 11.92 -7.19 -1.45
CA GLU A 72 10.70 -7.41 -2.23
C GLU A 72 9.51 -6.63 -1.66
N LEU A 73 9.38 -6.60 -0.32
CA LEU A 73 8.30 -5.86 0.33
C LEU A 73 8.47 -4.34 0.19
N ILE A 74 9.71 -3.83 0.26
CA ILE A 74 10.01 -2.42 0.03
C ILE A 74 9.68 -2.02 -1.41
N ASP A 75 10.06 -2.84 -2.40
CA ASP A 75 9.77 -2.57 -3.81
C ASP A 75 8.26 -2.53 -4.08
N LEU A 76 7.51 -3.45 -3.48
CA LEU A 76 6.04 -3.43 -3.53
C LEU A 76 5.46 -2.17 -2.86
N ALA A 77 6.01 -1.77 -1.72
CA ALA A 77 5.53 -0.58 -1.01
C ALA A 77 5.84 0.70 -1.80
N LYS A 78 7.01 0.80 -2.45
CA LYS A 78 7.34 1.91 -3.35
C LYS A 78 6.33 2.04 -4.49
N ALA A 79 5.98 0.91 -5.12
CA ALA A 79 4.93 0.89 -6.14
C ALA A 79 3.57 1.34 -5.59
N ALA A 80 3.22 0.94 -4.36
CA ALA A 80 1.98 1.33 -3.70
C ALA A 80 1.94 2.83 -3.33
N ILE A 81 3.07 3.43 -2.98
CA ILE A 81 3.19 4.88 -2.74
C ILE A 81 2.96 5.63 -4.05
N ALA A 82 3.59 5.18 -5.15
CA ALA A 82 3.41 5.78 -6.46
C ALA A 82 1.95 5.70 -6.95
N SER A 83 1.25 4.61 -6.62
CA SER A 83 -0.19 4.44 -6.93
C SER A 83 -1.13 5.06 -5.90
N ARG A 84 -0.61 5.71 -4.84
CA ARG A 84 -1.36 6.26 -3.70
C ARG A 84 -2.19 5.23 -2.91
N ALA A 85 -1.84 3.94 -3.02
CA ALA A 85 -2.45 2.87 -2.22
C ALA A 85 -1.90 2.83 -0.79
N LEU A 86 -0.63 3.21 -0.61
CA LEU A 86 -0.01 3.39 0.70
C LEU A 86 0.20 4.88 0.97
N ARG A 87 -0.29 5.35 2.12
CA ARG A 87 -0.10 6.74 2.54
C ARG A 87 1.23 6.89 3.26
N VAL A 88 1.88 8.02 3.01
CA VAL A 88 3.16 8.39 3.59
C VAL A 88 2.95 9.72 4.32
N LYS A 89 3.48 9.84 5.53
CA LYS A 89 3.42 11.09 6.31
C LYS A 89 4.41 12.12 5.77
N THR A 90 5.64 11.65 5.53
CA THR A 90 6.74 12.47 5.02
C THR A 90 7.38 11.74 3.85
N LEU A 91 7.25 12.30 2.64
CA LEU A 91 7.91 11.77 1.46
C LEU A 91 9.35 12.28 1.41
N ASP A 92 10.30 11.36 1.29
CA ASP A 92 11.70 11.68 1.03
C ASP A 92 11.95 11.58 -0.47
N ASP A 93 12.25 12.72 -1.11
CA ASP A 93 12.46 12.84 -2.55
C ASP A 93 13.79 12.20 -3.01
N SER A 94 14.73 11.97 -2.09
CA SER A 94 16.04 11.38 -2.38
C SER A 94 16.04 9.85 -2.31
N ALA A 95 15.29 9.29 -1.36
CA ALA A 95 15.22 7.86 -1.13
C ALA A 95 13.85 7.45 -0.56
N THR A 96 12.97 6.90 -1.40
CA THR A 96 11.61 6.52 -1.00
C THR A 96 11.58 5.50 0.15
N GLU A 97 12.63 4.67 0.31
CA GLU A 97 12.80 3.76 1.46
C GLU A 97 12.92 4.46 2.82
N ASN A 98 13.35 5.73 2.85
CA ASN A 98 13.45 6.55 4.07
C ASN A 98 12.17 7.33 4.36
N SER A 99 11.17 7.23 3.48
CA SER A 99 9.89 7.90 3.68
C SER A 99 9.19 7.38 4.94
N GLU A 100 8.53 8.28 5.66
CA GLU A 100 7.90 7.98 6.94
C GLU A 100 6.48 7.45 6.73
N VAL A 101 6.21 6.26 7.26
CA VAL A 101 4.92 5.57 7.15
C VAL A 101 4.36 5.27 8.53
N ASP A 102 3.04 5.32 8.65
CA ASP A 102 2.32 4.84 9.83
C ASP A 102 2.34 3.30 9.83
N MET A 103 2.75 2.70 10.94
CA MET A 103 2.84 1.25 11.05
C MET A 103 1.49 0.56 10.85
N THR A 104 0.41 1.16 11.33
CA THR A 104 -0.94 0.59 11.22
C THR A 104 -1.44 0.65 9.77
N GLU A 105 -1.21 1.77 9.08
CA GLU A 105 -1.55 1.91 7.65
C GLU A 105 -0.72 0.93 6.80
N PHE A 106 0.57 0.79 7.10
CA PHE A 106 1.44 -0.17 6.42
C PHE A 106 0.96 -1.62 6.63
N ALA A 107 0.60 -2.01 7.87
CA ALA A 107 0.07 -3.34 8.16
C ALA A 107 -1.25 -3.61 7.42
N SER A 108 -2.16 -2.63 7.38
CA SER A 108 -3.43 -2.75 6.65
C SER A 108 -3.18 -2.96 5.16
N TRP A 109 -2.33 -2.14 4.55
CA TRP A 109 -1.95 -2.29 3.15
C TRP A 109 -1.34 -3.68 2.87
N ALA A 110 -0.42 -4.15 3.71
CA ALA A 110 0.22 -5.45 3.53
C ALA A 110 -0.78 -6.62 3.68
N CYS A 111 -1.77 -6.50 4.58
CA CYS A 111 -2.90 -7.44 4.71
C CYS A 111 -3.70 -7.54 3.41
N ASP A 112 -4.04 -6.40 2.80
CA ASP A 112 -4.84 -6.35 1.57
C ASP A 112 -4.16 -7.08 0.39
N PHE A 113 -2.82 -7.12 0.41
CA PHE A 113 -1.99 -7.88 -0.53
C PHE A 113 -1.80 -9.36 -0.16
N GLY A 114 -2.50 -9.85 0.87
CA GLY A 114 -2.47 -11.26 1.28
C GLY A 114 -1.23 -11.67 2.07
N LYS A 115 -0.45 -10.72 2.60
CA LYS A 115 0.71 -11.04 3.45
C LYS A 115 0.26 -11.33 4.89
N LYS A 116 0.89 -12.32 5.52
CA LYS A 116 0.61 -12.66 6.93
C LYS A 116 1.34 -11.67 7.84
N VAL A 117 0.57 -10.87 8.56
CA VAL A 117 1.10 -9.92 9.54
C VAL A 117 1.48 -10.66 10.83
N PRO A 118 2.70 -10.47 11.36
CA PRO A 118 3.09 -11.01 12.66
C PRO A 118 2.09 -10.63 13.76
N PRO A 119 1.80 -11.52 14.74
CA PRO A 119 0.84 -11.25 15.80
C PRO A 119 1.25 -10.08 16.72
N GLU A 120 2.55 -9.82 16.84
CA GLU A 120 3.12 -8.74 17.66
C GLU A 120 3.16 -7.39 16.93
N PHE A 121 2.93 -7.38 15.61
CA PHE A 121 2.96 -6.16 14.83
C PHE A 121 1.78 -5.26 15.23
N PRO A 122 1.99 -3.95 15.46
CA PRO A 122 0.92 -3.01 15.80
C PRO A 122 -0.21 -3.04 14.77
N ARG A 123 -1.27 -3.77 15.09
CA ARG A 123 -2.56 -3.66 14.44
C ARG A 123 -3.36 -2.69 15.28
N GLY A 124 -3.13 -1.39 15.06
CA GLY A 124 -4.16 -0.44 15.46
C GLY A 124 -5.48 -0.86 14.82
N GLU A 125 -6.60 -0.53 15.46
CA GLU A 125 -7.83 -0.34 14.69
C GLU A 125 -7.47 0.72 13.66
N ALA A 126 -7.08 0.28 12.46
CA ALA A 126 -6.76 1.16 11.37
C ALA A 126 -8.05 1.94 11.16
N LYS A 127 -8.09 3.15 11.71
CA LYS A 127 -9.07 4.15 11.36
C LYS A 127 -8.67 4.56 9.95
N SER A 128 -8.90 3.66 9.00
CA SER A 128 -8.93 3.94 7.59
C SER A 128 -10.11 4.87 7.44
N GLU A 129 -9.93 6.14 7.80
CA GLU A 129 -10.79 7.18 7.28
C GLU A 129 -10.70 6.98 5.77
N PRO A 130 -11.82 6.59 5.12
CA PRO A 130 -11.81 6.37 3.69
C PRO A 130 -11.17 7.61 3.09
N ALA A 131 -10.12 7.42 2.29
CA ALA A 131 -9.47 8.53 1.62
C ALA A 131 -10.60 9.38 1.05
N PRO A 132 -10.66 10.70 1.34
CA PRO A 132 -11.78 11.51 0.91
C PRO A 132 -11.92 11.28 -0.59
N GLU A 133 -13.06 10.72 -1.00
CA GLU A 133 -13.32 10.35 -2.39
C GLU A 133 -13.12 11.60 -3.22
N THR A 134 -11.92 11.75 -3.77
CA THR A 134 -11.56 12.97 -4.46
C THR A 134 -12.34 12.91 -5.75
N PRO A 135 -13.24 13.88 -6.02
CA PRO A 135 -14.01 13.85 -7.25
C PRO A 135 -13.04 13.83 -8.41
N LEU A 136 -13.25 12.90 -9.36
CA LEU A 136 -12.39 12.73 -10.53
C LEU A 136 -12.10 14.08 -11.18
N GLY A 137 -10.83 14.33 -11.52
CA GLY A 137 -10.42 15.53 -12.22
C GLY A 137 -11.11 15.66 -13.58
N GLU A 138 -11.25 16.88 -14.11
CA GLU A 138 -11.94 17.10 -15.39
C GLU A 138 -11.30 16.32 -16.56
N ARG A 139 -9.97 16.25 -16.59
CA ARG A 139 -9.20 15.52 -17.60
C ARG A 139 -9.43 14.01 -17.53
N GLU A 140 -9.46 13.46 -16.32
CA GLU A 140 -9.70 12.05 -16.07
C GLU A 140 -11.13 11.66 -16.46
N ARG A 141 -12.13 12.45 -16.01
CA ARG A 141 -13.53 12.27 -16.39
C ARG A 141 -13.73 12.30 -17.91
N THR A 142 -13.08 13.24 -18.60
CA THR A 142 -13.14 13.35 -20.07
C THR A 142 -12.55 12.10 -20.72
N THR A 143 -11.42 11.62 -20.20
CA THR A 143 -10.76 10.40 -20.71
C THR A 143 -11.65 9.17 -20.54
N LEU A 144 -12.27 9.00 -19.37
CA LEU A 144 -13.19 7.89 -19.11
C LEU A 144 -14.40 7.91 -20.04
N LEU A 145 -15.02 9.08 -20.27
CA LEU A 145 -16.15 9.21 -21.20
C LEU A 145 -15.77 8.83 -22.64
N ILE A 146 -14.56 9.16 -23.08
CA ILE A 146 -14.06 8.79 -24.40
C ILE A 146 -13.81 7.27 -24.49
N LEU A 147 -13.24 6.67 -23.46
CA LEU A 147 -13.05 5.22 -23.40
C LEU A 147 -14.39 4.48 -23.44
N ILE A 148 -15.38 4.95 -22.70
CA ILE A 148 -16.75 4.41 -22.74
C ILE A 148 -17.33 4.51 -24.15
N ALA A 149 -17.17 5.66 -24.82
CA ALA A 149 -17.65 5.84 -26.19
C ALA A 149 -16.98 4.88 -27.19
N ALA A 150 -15.67 4.66 -27.05
CA ALA A 150 -14.92 3.73 -27.89
C ALA A 150 -15.36 2.29 -27.68
N LEU A 151 -15.48 1.85 -26.42
CA LEU A 151 -15.93 0.50 -26.07
C LEU A 151 -17.38 0.25 -26.49
N ALA A 152 -18.27 1.23 -26.32
CA ALA A 152 -19.66 1.12 -26.76
C ALA A 152 -19.76 1.01 -28.29
N LYS A 153 -18.91 1.75 -29.03
CA LYS A 153 -18.82 1.62 -30.50
C LYS A 153 -18.39 0.22 -30.92
N GLU A 154 -17.39 -0.35 -30.25
CA GLU A 154 -16.92 -1.72 -30.52
C GLU A 154 -18.00 -2.76 -30.22
N ALA A 155 -18.72 -2.58 -29.10
CA ALA A 155 -19.86 -3.41 -28.71
C ALA A 155 -21.13 -3.15 -29.55
N ARG A 156 -21.08 -2.25 -30.54
CA ARG A 156 -22.22 -1.83 -31.40
C ARG A 156 -23.40 -1.24 -30.61
N ILE A 157 -23.13 -0.63 -29.46
CA ILE A 157 -24.10 0.11 -28.66
C ILE A 157 -24.12 1.57 -29.14
N ASP A 158 -25.28 2.01 -29.62
CA ASP A 158 -25.48 3.38 -30.10
C ASP A 158 -25.68 4.36 -28.93
N VAL A 159 -24.57 4.95 -28.46
CA VAL A 159 -24.54 5.91 -27.34
C VAL A 159 -25.25 7.24 -27.64
N THR A 160 -25.62 7.52 -28.90
CA THR A 160 -26.42 8.70 -29.24
C THR A 160 -27.90 8.53 -28.85
N LYS A 161 -28.35 7.28 -28.73
CA LYS A 161 -29.67 6.92 -28.23
C LYS A 161 -29.62 6.65 -26.72
N HIS A 162 -29.34 7.70 -25.95
CA HIS A 162 -28.98 7.63 -24.53
C HIS A 162 -29.87 6.69 -23.70
N SER A 163 -31.20 6.81 -23.80
CA SER A 163 -32.13 5.97 -23.02
C SER A 163 -32.05 4.47 -23.37
N LYS A 164 -31.97 4.13 -24.67
CA LYS A 164 -31.84 2.73 -25.12
C LYS A 164 -30.48 2.15 -24.75
N ALA A 165 -29.41 2.91 -24.95
CA ALA A 165 -28.06 2.50 -24.57
C ALA A 165 -27.94 2.31 -23.05
N ALA A 166 -28.55 3.20 -22.26
CA ALA A 166 -28.56 3.10 -20.81
C ALA A 166 -29.25 1.83 -20.30
N GLY A 167 -30.39 1.43 -20.89
CA GLY A 167 -31.05 0.16 -20.55
C GLY A 167 -30.16 -1.05 -20.83
N LEU A 168 -29.52 -1.10 -22.00
CA LEU A 168 -28.59 -2.19 -22.35
C LEU A 168 -27.39 -2.26 -21.40
N ILE A 169 -26.82 -1.11 -21.03
CA ILE A 169 -25.68 -1.04 -20.12
C ILE A 169 -26.12 -1.41 -18.69
N GLU A 170 -27.30 -0.99 -18.25
CA GLU A 170 -27.85 -1.40 -16.94
C GLU A 170 -27.93 -2.92 -16.85
N ASP A 171 -28.50 -3.59 -17.86
CA ASP A 171 -28.58 -5.05 -17.92
C ASP A 171 -27.19 -5.71 -17.84
N LEU A 172 -26.19 -5.17 -18.55
CA LEU A 172 -24.80 -5.66 -18.48
C LEU A 172 -24.19 -5.47 -17.09
N THR A 173 -24.39 -4.30 -16.47
CA THR A 173 -23.89 -4.06 -15.10
C THR A 173 -24.57 -4.94 -14.07
N GLN A 174 -25.85 -5.28 -14.28
CA GLN A 174 -26.57 -6.23 -13.46
C GLN A 174 -26.03 -7.65 -13.62
N GLN A 175 -25.69 -8.08 -14.84
CA GLN A 175 -25.03 -9.37 -15.08
C GLN A 175 -23.66 -9.47 -14.39
N LEU A 176 -22.97 -8.34 -14.20
CA LEU A 176 -21.71 -8.26 -13.46
C LEU A 176 -21.90 -8.21 -11.93
N GLY A 177 -23.14 -8.20 -11.43
CA GLY A 177 -23.44 -8.11 -10.00
C GLY A 177 -23.36 -6.70 -9.40
N THR A 178 -23.13 -5.67 -10.23
CA THR A 178 -22.94 -4.28 -9.81
C THR A 178 -23.88 -3.35 -10.56
N ARG A 179 -25.20 -3.54 -10.38
CA ARG A 179 -26.23 -2.80 -11.10
C ARG A 179 -26.05 -1.28 -10.97
N VAL A 180 -26.00 -0.60 -12.10
CA VAL A 180 -26.07 0.86 -12.18
C VAL A 180 -27.39 1.25 -12.85
N ALA A 181 -28.19 2.10 -12.21
CA ALA A 181 -29.49 2.50 -12.75
C ALA A 181 -29.38 3.19 -14.12
N ALA A 182 -30.26 2.86 -15.07
CA ALA A 182 -30.26 3.46 -16.41
C ALA A 182 -30.25 4.99 -16.38
N ARG A 183 -30.96 5.63 -15.45
CA ARG A 183 -30.96 7.10 -15.33
C ARG A 183 -29.55 7.66 -15.09
N THR A 184 -28.77 7.03 -14.22
CA THR A 184 -27.39 7.44 -13.93
C THR A 184 -26.51 7.26 -15.17
N ILE A 185 -26.65 6.14 -15.87
CA ILE A 185 -25.91 5.86 -17.11
C ILE A 185 -26.27 6.89 -18.19
N GLU A 186 -27.56 7.17 -18.37
CA GLU A 186 -28.05 8.14 -19.35
C GLU A 186 -27.44 9.54 -19.14
N ASP A 187 -27.37 9.99 -17.88
CA ASP A 187 -26.76 11.27 -17.52
C ASP A 187 -25.27 11.32 -17.84
N HIS A 188 -24.55 10.19 -17.75
CA HIS A 188 -23.16 10.08 -18.22
C HIS A 188 -23.07 10.07 -19.75
N LEU A 189 -23.91 9.31 -20.44
CA LEU A 189 -23.90 9.22 -21.90
C LEU A 189 -24.14 10.58 -22.57
N LYS A 190 -25.02 11.42 -22.00
CA LYS A 190 -25.27 12.80 -22.48
C LYS A 190 -24.03 13.69 -22.48
N ARG A 191 -23.01 13.37 -21.68
CA ARG A 191 -21.75 14.14 -21.59
C ARG A 191 -20.71 13.72 -22.62
N ILE A 192 -20.88 12.56 -23.26
CA ILE A 192 -19.93 12.03 -24.25
C ILE A 192 -19.69 12.99 -25.43
N PRO A 193 -20.72 13.59 -26.06
CA PRO A 193 -20.49 14.50 -27.19
C PRO A 193 -19.59 15.69 -26.82
N GLN A 194 -19.78 16.26 -25.62
CA GLN A 194 -18.95 17.35 -25.13
C GLN A 194 -17.51 16.91 -24.86
N ALA A 195 -17.32 15.71 -24.31
CA ALA A 195 -15.98 15.16 -24.04
C ALA A 195 -15.17 14.93 -25.32
N ILE A 196 -15.80 14.45 -26.39
CA ILE A 196 -15.15 14.23 -27.69
C ILE A 196 -14.72 15.56 -28.31
N ASN A 197 -15.60 16.57 -28.28
CA ASN A 197 -15.31 17.89 -28.83
C ASN A 197 -14.17 18.59 -28.07
N LYS A 198 -14.12 18.48 -26.74
CA LYS A 198 -13.06 19.09 -25.91
C LYS A 198 -11.64 18.58 -26.21
N LYS A 199 -11.48 17.34 -26.69
CA LYS A 199 -10.16 16.77 -27.01
C LYS A 199 -9.73 17.02 -28.46
N SER A 200 -10.66 17.47 -29.30
CA SER A 200 -10.42 17.75 -30.72
C SER A 200 -10.08 19.23 -30.98
N ALA A 201 -10.13 20.07 -29.93
CA ALA A 201 -9.74 21.47 -29.89
C ALA A 201 -8.40 21.62 -29.17
#